data_AF-A0AAV5BWN4-F1
#
_entry.id   AF-A0AAV5BWN4-F1
#
_cell.length_a   1.000
_cell.length_b   1.000
_cell.length_c   1.000
_cell.angle_alpha   90.00
_cell.angle_beta   90.00
_cell.angle_gamma   90.00
#
_symmetry.space_group_name_H-M   'P 1'
#
loop_
_entity.id
_entity.type
_entity.pdbx_description
1 polymer ?
#
loop_
_entity_poly.entity_id
_entity_poly.type
_entity_poly.pdbx_seq_one_letter_code
_entity_poly.pdbx_strand_id
1 'polypeptide(L)'
;MYFAGCPIILPRENESVLLGAAVLGAVAVKNFPGIRDAMQALNAAGKVVKPSPDPRVKKYHDAKYQIFRSLYEQQLSHRSTMAQALQ
;
A
#
# COMPACT_ATOMS: atom_id res chain seq x y z
N MET A 1 -3.81 7.14 -12.19
CA MET A 1 -3.57 5.89 -11.45
C MET A 1 -4.83 5.58 -10.65
N TYR A 2 -5.59 4.54 -10.98
CA TYR A 2 -6.95 4.28 -10.45
C TYR A 2 -7.05 3.01 -9.61
N PHE A 3 -5.91 2.47 -9.16
CA PHE A 3 -5.80 1.06 -8.77
C PHE A 3 -6.67 0.64 -7.57
N ALA A 4 -7.09 1.56 -6.71
CA ALA A 4 -7.96 1.27 -5.57
C ALA A 4 -9.14 2.25 -5.39
N GLY A 5 -9.29 3.25 -6.28
CA GLY A 5 -10.21 4.37 -6.06
C GLY A 5 -9.87 5.28 -4.87
N CYS A 6 -8.82 4.96 -4.10
CA CYS A 6 -8.36 5.74 -2.95
C CYS A 6 -7.23 6.72 -3.33
N PRO A 7 -7.14 7.88 -2.66
CA PRO A 7 -5.98 8.75 -2.77
C PRO A 7 -4.74 8.04 -2.20
N ILE A 8 -3.62 8.17 -2.90
CA ILE A 8 -2.32 7.67 -2.46
C ILE A 8 -1.58 8.84 -1.81
N ILE A 9 -1.29 8.72 -0.52
CA ILE A 9 -0.54 9.73 0.23
C ILE A 9 0.92 9.28 0.27
N LEU A 10 1.79 10.03 -0.38
CA LEU A 10 3.23 9.82 -0.33
C LEU A 10 3.78 10.65 0.83
N PRO A 11 4.52 10.04 1.76
CA PRO A 11 5.20 10.77 2.82
C PRO A 11 6.23 11.73 2.22
N ARG A 12 6.50 12.84 2.92
CA ARG A 12 7.57 13.78 2.54
C ARG A 12 8.95 13.15 2.72
N GLU A 13 9.10 12.33 3.74
CA GLU A 13 10.33 11.62 4.04
C GLU A 13 10.43 10.33 3.22
N ASN A 14 11.57 10.13 2.55
CA ASN A 14 11.83 8.94 1.76
C ASN A 14 12.14 7.71 2.63
N GLU A 15 12.69 7.92 3.83
CA GLU A 15 13.13 6.85 4.75
C GLU A 15 12.08 6.59 5.85
N SER A 16 10.99 5.91 5.48
CA SER A 16 9.85 5.65 6.38
C SER A 16 10.22 4.81 7.61
N VAL A 17 11.16 3.87 7.47
CA VAL A 17 11.60 2.99 8.57
C VAL A 17 12.45 3.76 9.58
N LEU A 18 13.37 4.61 9.11
CA LEU A 18 14.23 5.43 9.98
C LEU A 18 13.40 6.45 10.78
N LEU A 19 12.40 7.05 10.13
CA LEU A 19 11.47 7.97 10.78
C LEU A 19 10.67 7.28 11.89
N GLY A 20 10.22 6.05 11.67
CA GLY A 20 9.55 5.24 12.69
C GLY A 20 10.43 4.99 13.92
N ALA A 21 11.71 4.67 13.70
CA ALA A 21 12.67 4.50 14.80
C ALA A 21 12.90 5.82 15.57
N ALA A 22 13.01 6.94 14.87
CA ALA A 22 13.16 8.27 15.48
C ALA A 22 11.93 8.68 16.32
N VAL A 23 10.72 8.40 15.84
CA VAL A 23 9.46 8.64 16.57
C VAL A 23 9.46 7.87 17.90
N LEU A 24 9.84 6.58 17.87
CA LEU A 24 9.90 5.76 19.08
C LEU A 24 10.97 6.26 20.05
N GLY A 25 12.15 6.63 19.53
CA GLY A 25 13.22 7.23 20.32
C GLY A 25 12.79 8.53 21.00
N ALA A 26 12.09 9.40 20.28
CA ALA A 26 11.63 10.69 20.79
C ALA A 26 10.57 10.55 21.91
N VAL A 27 9.71 9.53 21.83
CA VAL A 27 8.76 9.20 22.92
C VAL A 27 9.50 8.60 24.12
N ALA A 28 10.49 7.74 23.89
CA ALA A 28 11.24 7.09 24.97
C ALA A 28 12.01 8.09 25.85
N VAL A 29 12.55 9.16 25.25
CA VAL A 29 13.21 10.27 25.99
C VAL A 29 12.23 11.29 26.56
N LYS A 30 10.91 11.03 26.44
CA LYS A 30 9.80 11.90 26.88
C LYS A 30 9.78 13.29 26.22
N ASN A 31 10.38 13.44 25.03
CA ASN A 31 10.26 14.67 24.23
C ASN A 31 8.83 14.85 23.69
N PHE A 32 8.07 13.78 23.58
CA PHE A 32 6.64 13.81 23.24
C PHE A 32 5.84 12.99 24.27
N PRO A 33 4.60 13.43 24.60
CA PRO A 33 3.76 12.74 25.58
C PRO A 33 3.21 11.41 25.07
N GLY A 34 3.22 11.17 23.76
CA GLY A 34 2.79 9.92 23.17
C GLY A 34 3.22 9.76 21.72
N ILE A 35 3.05 8.53 21.21
CA ILE A 35 3.42 8.15 19.84
C ILE A 35 2.63 8.95 18.81
N ARG A 36 1.35 9.25 19.07
CA ARG A 36 0.52 10.05 18.16
C ARG A 36 1.02 11.48 18.02
N ASP A 37 1.43 12.10 19.12
CA ASP A 37 1.96 13.46 19.14
C ASP A 37 3.32 13.53 18.41
N ALA A 38 4.18 12.54 18.67
CA ALA A 38 5.46 12.40 17.97
C ALA A 38 5.27 12.17 16.45
N MET A 39 4.32 11.31 16.06
CA MET A 39 3.99 11.10 14.64
C MET A 39 3.45 12.36 13.97
N GLN A 40 2.60 13.14 14.66
CA GLN A 40 2.06 14.38 14.10
C GLN A 40 3.14 15.46 13.91
N ALA A 41 4.12 15.51 14.83
CA ALA A 41 5.21 16.46 14.77
C ALA A 41 6.31 16.07 13.75
N LEU A 42 6.56 14.76 13.59
CA LEU A 42 7.67 14.25 12.79
C LEU A 42 7.26 13.77 11.39
N ASN A 43 6.00 13.37 11.20
CA ASN A 43 5.51 12.94 9.89
C ASN A 43 4.83 14.11 9.17
N ALA A 44 5.23 14.35 7.92
CA ALA A 44 4.53 15.26 7.02
C ALA A 44 4.05 14.52 5.77
N ALA A 45 2.78 14.70 5.42
CA ALA A 45 2.28 14.28 4.11
C ALA A 45 2.96 15.14 3.04
N GLY A 46 3.65 14.50 2.09
CA GLY A 46 4.39 15.19 1.04
C GLY A 46 3.51 15.44 -0.19
N LYS A 47 3.06 14.36 -0.84
CA LYS A 47 2.30 14.45 -2.09
C LYS A 47 1.09 13.54 -2.05
N VAL A 48 -0.08 14.08 -2.35
CA VAL A 48 -1.31 13.29 -2.50
C VAL A 48 -1.60 13.07 -3.98
N VAL A 49 -1.48 11.84 -4.44
CA VAL A 49 -1.88 11.43 -5.78
C VAL A 49 -3.34 11.00 -5.75
N LYS A 50 -4.22 11.82 -6.30
CA LYS A 50 -5.64 11.50 -6.43
C LYS A 50 -5.85 10.46 -7.54
N PRO A 51 -6.90 9.62 -7.44
CA PRO A 51 -7.37 8.85 -8.57
C PRO A 51 -7.61 9.78 -9.76
N SER A 52 -7.43 9.27 -10.98
CA SER A 52 -7.88 10.04 -12.15
C SER A 52 -9.39 10.30 -12.01
N PRO A 53 -9.97 11.35 -12.61
CA PRO A 53 -11.42 11.53 -12.65
C PRO A 53 -12.07 10.80 -13.84
N ASP A 54 -11.30 10.33 -14.81
CA ASP A 54 -11.81 9.74 -16.05
C ASP A 54 -12.41 8.33 -15.82
N PRO A 55 -13.72 8.13 -16.03
CA PRO A 55 -14.39 6.84 -15.86
C PRO A 55 -13.82 5.72 -16.75
N ARG A 56 -13.23 6.05 -17.90
CA ARG A 56 -12.62 5.07 -18.81
C ARG A 56 -11.39 4.41 -18.18
N VAL A 57 -10.62 5.19 -17.42
CA VAL A 57 -9.43 4.71 -16.72
C VAL A 57 -9.85 3.75 -15.60
N LYS A 58 -10.93 4.04 -14.87
CA LYS A 58 -11.51 3.11 -13.90
C LYS A 58 -11.93 1.79 -14.57
N LYS A 59 -12.75 1.85 -15.63
CA LYS A 59 -13.23 0.66 -16.35
C LYS A 59 -12.08 -0.21 -16.88
N TYR A 60 -11.02 0.43 -17.39
CA TYR A 60 -9.82 -0.26 -17.83
C TYR A 60 -9.10 -1.02 -16.70
N HIS A 61 -8.95 -0.39 -15.53
CA HIS A 61 -8.34 -1.05 -14.38
C HIS A 61 -9.22 -2.14 -13.77
N ASP A 62 -10.56 -1.96 -13.75
CA ASP A 62 -11.50 -3.00 -13.32
C ASP A 62 -11.37 -4.26 -14.21
N ALA A 63 -11.28 -4.07 -15.53
CA ALA A 63 -11.06 -5.17 -16.47
C ALA A 63 -9.70 -5.86 -16.25
N LYS A 64 -8.62 -5.08 -16.03
CA LYS A 64 -7.31 -5.65 -15.67
C LYS A 64 -7.36 -6.46 -14.38
N TYR A 65 -8.10 -5.99 -13.38
CA TYR A 65 -8.24 -6.69 -12.10
C TYR A 65 -8.99 -8.02 -12.25
N GLN A 66 -10.04 -8.06 -13.07
CA GLN A 66 -10.75 -9.29 -13.43
C GLN A 66 -9.80 -10.32 -14.06
N ILE A 67 -8.97 -9.90 -15.02
CA ILE A 67 -7.99 -10.78 -15.67
C ILE A 67 -6.96 -11.29 -14.65
N PHE A 68 -6.41 -10.40 -13.82
CA PHE A 68 -5.45 -10.77 -12.78
C PHE A 68 -6.01 -11.85 -11.83
N ARG A 69 -7.27 -11.72 -11.43
CA ARG A 69 -7.94 -12.74 -10.60
C ARG A 69 -8.05 -14.09 -11.30
N SER A 70 -8.43 -14.10 -12.57
CA SER A 70 -8.51 -15.33 -13.36
C SER A 70 -7.14 -16.03 -13.46
N LEU A 71 -6.06 -15.27 -13.64
CA LEU A 71 -4.69 -15.82 -13.66
C LEU A 71 -4.31 -16.46 -12.32
N TYR A 72 -4.72 -15.86 -11.20
CA TYR A 72 -4.49 -16.45 -9.87
C TYR A 72 -5.24 -17.77 -9.69
N GLU A 73 -6.50 -17.82 -10.10
CA GLU A 73 -7.31 -19.04 -10.05
C GLU A 73 -6.70 -20.16 -10.93
N GLN A 74 -6.20 -19.81 -12.11
CA GLN A 74 -5.48 -20.73 -13.00
C GLN A 74 -4.19 -21.25 -12.34
N GLN A 75 -3.39 -20.37 -11.74
CA GLN A 75 -2.17 -20.75 -11.03
C GLN A 75 -2.47 -21.79 -9.93
N LEU A 76 -3.52 -21.58 -9.14
CA LEU A 76 -3.94 -22.53 -8.09
C LEU A 76 -4.36 -23.89 -8.69
N SER A 77 -5.16 -23.86 -9.75
CA SER A 77 -5.59 -25.07 -10.46
C SER A 77 -4.39 -25.86 -10.98
N HIS A 78 -3.47 -25.20 -11.69
CA HIS A 78 -2.26 -25.83 -12.23
C HIS A 78 -1.38 -26.41 -11.11
N ARG A 79 -1.22 -25.68 -10.00
CA ARG A 79 -0.47 -26.18 -8.85
C ARG A 79 -1.09 -27.45 -8.27
N SER A 80 -2.42 -27.52 -8.19
CA SER A 80 -3.13 -28.71 -7.72
C SER A 80 -2.92 -29.90 -8.67
N THR A 81 -3.07 -29.69 -9.98
CA THR A 81 -2.84 -30.73 -10.99
C THR A 81 -1.40 -31.26 -10.94
N MET A 82 -0.41 -30.37 -10.82
CA MET A 82 1.00 -30.77 -10.70
C MET A 82 1.28 -31.56 -9.42
N ALA A 83 0.63 -31.21 -8.31
CA ALA A 83 0.75 -31.96 -7.06
C ALA A 83 0.12 -33.36 -7.14
N GLN A 84 -1.00 -33.50 -7.86
CA GLN A 84 -1.66 -34.79 -8.09
C GLN A 84 -0.85 -35.70 -9.01
N ALA A 85 -0.18 -35.15 -10.03
CA ALA A 85 0.64 -35.92 -10.97
C ALA A 85 1.94 -36.50 -10.37
N LEU A 86 2.34 -36.03 -9.18
CA LEU A 86 3.50 -36.52 -8.44
C LEU A 86 3.15 -37.61 -7.41
N GLN A 87 1.88 -37.99 -7.31
CA GLN A 87 1.38 -39.12 -6.52
C GLN A 87 1.22 -40.36 -7.41
#